data_AF-A0A356E2M4-F1
#
_entry.id   AF-A0A356E2M4-F1
#
_cell.length_a   1.000
_cell.length_b   1.000
_cell.length_c   1.000
_cell.angle_alpha   90.00
_cell.angle_beta   90.00
_cell.angle_gamma   90.00
#
_symmetry.space_group_name_H-M   'P 1'
#
loop_
_entity.id
_entity.type
_entity.pdbx_description
1 polymer ?
#
loop_
_entity_poly.entity_id
_entity_poly.type
_entity_poly.pdbx_seq_one_letter_code
_entity_poly.pdbx_strand_id
1 'polypeptide(L)'
;LDAIDHIKVAMEKCSLSTYPNLFSYLLSYLQTKPYVPQQHKEGIAVYAWPQAAPLIADHLFFLGLDGEAAATVERPLAFLPAHIHEALRREVDTTKATLLCACMGDGSVTLSCHSMRYEGHLLPPSMFLEEDALLHHSHSPNLCEDPYLEELQLYKERREGTAAVLPSQRRFFLQARRTSLRLRKDDYTRHPIPKKLVSQLKEERSGRAMLELSPTKIDLFDRCPYAFLAHYLYKVTKEEYDVERVDHLMIGNLLHLVYQ
;
A
#
# COMPACT_ATOMS: atom_id res chain seq x y z
N LEU A 1 -2.10 -15.85 -18.42
CA LEU A 1 -1.59 -16.76 -19.46
C LEU A 1 -0.60 -16.02 -20.36
N ASP A 2 -0.91 -14.79 -20.78
CA ASP A 2 -0.06 -13.94 -21.64
C ASP A 2 1.38 -13.71 -21.14
N ALA A 3 1.61 -13.58 -19.83
CA ALA A 3 2.95 -13.37 -19.27
C ALA A 3 3.89 -14.57 -19.47
N ILE A 4 3.35 -15.80 -19.48
CA ILE A 4 4.14 -17.03 -19.70
C ILE A 4 4.55 -17.13 -21.16
N ASP A 5 3.71 -16.69 -22.09
CA ASP A 5 4.02 -16.70 -23.51
C ASP A 5 5.09 -15.65 -23.86
N HIS A 6 5.07 -14.48 -23.21
CA HIS A 6 6.17 -13.52 -23.31
C HIS A 6 7.50 -14.08 -22.80
N ILE A 7 7.47 -14.85 -21.70
CA ILE A 7 8.65 -15.53 -21.15
C ILE A 7 9.18 -16.59 -22.13
N LYS A 8 8.31 -17.40 -22.74
CA LYS A 8 8.71 -18.40 -23.75
C LYS A 8 9.39 -17.74 -24.95
N VAL A 9 8.80 -16.68 -25.49
CA VAL A 9 9.40 -15.93 -26.62
C VAL A 9 10.76 -15.33 -26.24
N ALA A 10 10.91 -14.83 -24.99
CA ALA A 10 12.18 -14.33 -24.50
C ALA A 10 13.24 -15.45 -24.33
N MET A 11 12.84 -16.62 -23.82
CA MET A 11 13.70 -17.80 -23.68
C MET A 11 14.17 -18.32 -25.04
N GLU A 12 13.28 -18.37 -26.03
CA GLU A 12 13.61 -18.74 -27.42
C GLU A 12 14.62 -17.76 -28.03
N LYS A 13 14.46 -16.45 -27.83
CA LYS A 13 15.40 -15.43 -28.31
C LYS A 13 16.78 -15.51 -27.65
N CYS A 14 16.85 -15.97 -26.40
CA CYS A 14 18.09 -16.15 -25.66
C CYS A 14 18.69 -17.56 -25.81
N SER A 15 18.11 -18.42 -26.66
CA SER A 15 18.53 -19.82 -26.85
C SER A 15 18.54 -20.64 -25.56
N LEU A 16 17.67 -20.31 -24.60
CA LEU A 16 17.54 -21.01 -23.32
C LEU A 16 16.43 -22.06 -23.42
N SER A 17 16.79 -23.33 -23.49
CA SER A 17 15.84 -24.44 -23.58
C SER A 17 15.26 -24.86 -22.22
N THR A 18 16.01 -24.67 -21.13
CA THR A 18 15.59 -25.00 -19.77
C THR A 18 16.09 -23.96 -18.77
N TYR A 19 15.21 -23.55 -17.85
CA TYR A 19 15.57 -22.73 -16.70
C TYR A 19 15.10 -23.45 -15.43
N PRO A 20 16.00 -23.73 -14.46
CA PRO A 20 15.72 -24.64 -13.34
C PRO A 20 14.59 -24.16 -12.42
N ASN A 21 14.28 -22.86 -12.40
CA ASN A 21 13.18 -22.29 -11.62
C ASN A 21 12.32 -21.34 -12.46
N LEU A 22 11.57 -21.86 -13.44
CA LEU A 22 10.70 -21.04 -14.30
C LEU A 22 9.72 -20.17 -13.49
N PHE A 23 9.26 -20.65 -12.34
CA PHE A 23 8.37 -19.90 -11.45
C PHE A 23 9.06 -18.68 -10.82
N SER A 24 10.33 -18.80 -10.39
CA SER A 24 11.06 -17.64 -9.85
C SER A 24 11.32 -16.59 -10.94
N TYR A 25 11.54 -17.04 -12.18
CA TYR A 25 11.65 -16.15 -13.33
C TYR A 25 10.34 -15.44 -13.66
N LEU A 26 9.20 -16.14 -13.57
CA LEU A 26 7.89 -15.53 -13.72
C LEU A 26 7.64 -14.48 -12.63
N LEU A 27 7.99 -14.78 -11.38
CA LEU A 27 7.86 -13.83 -10.27
C LEU A 27 8.73 -12.58 -10.48
N SER A 28 9.99 -12.75 -10.88
CA SER A 28 10.87 -11.60 -11.16
C SER A 28 10.38 -10.77 -12.36
N TYR A 29 9.82 -11.43 -13.38
CA TYR A 29 9.18 -10.74 -14.50
C TYR A 29 7.93 -9.96 -14.06
N LEU A 30 7.09 -10.54 -13.21
CA LEU A 30 5.91 -9.86 -12.69
C LEU A 30 6.28 -8.68 -11.79
N GLN A 31 7.38 -8.77 -11.02
CA GLN A 31 7.88 -7.67 -10.19
C GLN A 31 8.37 -6.48 -11.02
N THR A 32 8.92 -6.71 -12.22
CA THR A 32 9.39 -5.62 -13.09
C THR A 32 8.27 -4.97 -13.89
N LYS A 33 7.11 -5.62 -14.02
CA LYS A 33 6.00 -5.11 -14.81
C LYS A 33 5.17 -4.11 -14.01
N PRO A 34 5.10 -2.82 -14.41
CA PRO A 34 4.22 -1.86 -13.76
C PRO A 34 2.76 -2.25 -13.97
N TYR A 35 1.98 -2.27 -12.87
CA TYR A 35 0.56 -2.65 -12.90
C TYR A 35 -0.32 -1.62 -13.63
N VAL A 36 0.02 -0.33 -13.52
CA VAL A 36 -0.68 0.78 -14.19
C VAL A 36 0.35 1.62 -14.93
N PRO A 37 0.27 1.73 -16.27
CA PRO A 37 1.14 2.63 -17.00
C PRO A 37 0.76 4.09 -16.68
N GLN A 38 1.78 4.94 -16.54
CA GLN A 38 1.58 6.36 -16.33
C GLN A 38 0.91 6.99 -17.57
N GLN A 39 -0.15 7.77 -17.36
CA GLN A 39 -0.80 8.49 -18.44
C GLN A 39 -0.02 9.78 -18.71
N HIS A 40 0.52 9.94 -19.92
CA HIS A 40 1.34 11.11 -20.28
C HIS A 40 0.55 12.33 -20.78
N LYS A 41 -0.77 12.22 -20.95
CA LYS A 41 -1.58 13.28 -21.59
C LYS A 41 -2.19 14.27 -20.60
N GLU A 42 -2.50 13.83 -19.38
CA GLU A 42 -3.21 14.64 -18.37
C GLU A 42 -2.79 14.21 -16.96
N GLY A 43 -2.69 15.17 -16.03
CA GLY A 43 -2.45 14.92 -14.61
C GLY A 43 -1.09 15.40 -14.09
N ILE A 44 -0.85 15.17 -12.80
CA ILE A 44 0.43 15.46 -12.14
C ILE A 44 1.35 14.27 -12.34
N ALA A 45 2.50 14.50 -12.98
CA ALA A 45 3.48 13.44 -13.19
C ALA A 45 4.27 13.20 -11.90
N VAL A 46 4.30 11.94 -11.46
CA VAL A 46 5.06 11.50 -10.29
C VAL A 46 6.24 10.68 -10.80
N TYR A 47 7.43 11.04 -10.35
CA TYR A 47 8.69 10.40 -10.71
C TYR A 47 9.43 9.95 -9.46
N ALA A 48 10.28 8.93 -9.62
CA ALA A 48 11.13 8.47 -8.53
C ALA A 48 12.31 9.42 -8.31
N TRP A 49 12.63 9.69 -7.05
CA TRP A 49 13.94 10.23 -6.69
C TRP A 49 15.02 9.17 -6.94
N PRO A 50 16.23 9.51 -7.45
CA PRO A 50 16.72 10.85 -7.82
C PRO A 50 16.52 11.24 -9.28
N GLN A 51 15.86 10.41 -10.09
CA GLN A 51 15.68 10.64 -11.53
C GLN A 51 14.92 11.92 -11.85
N ALA A 52 14.13 12.41 -10.88
CA ALA A 52 13.38 13.65 -10.98
C ALA A 52 14.22 14.92 -10.75
N ALA A 53 15.42 14.82 -10.17
CA ALA A 53 16.24 15.98 -9.83
C ALA A 53 16.58 16.92 -11.02
N PRO A 54 16.94 16.42 -12.22
CA PRO A 54 17.25 17.28 -13.37
C PRO A 54 16.01 17.66 -14.21
N LEU A 55 14.78 17.37 -13.76
CA LEU A 55 13.59 17.66 -14.55
C LEU A 55 13.31 19.16 -14.58
N ILE A 56 13.09 19.68 -15.79
CA ILE A 56 12.68 21.08 -16.01
C ILE A 56 11.16 21.11 -16.09
N ALA A 57 10.52 21.73 -15.10
CA ALA A 57 9.07 21.92 -15.02
C ALA A 57 8.76 23.24 -14.31
N ASP A 58 7.63 23.86 -14.65
CA ASP A 58 7.21 25.14 -14.06
C ASP A 58 6.97 25.02 -12.54
N HIS A 59 6.48 23.86 -12.09
CA HIS A 59 6.27 23.53 -10.68
C HIS A 59 6.82 22.14 -10.38
N LEU A 60 7.75 22.05 -9.43
CA LEU A 60 8.40 20.81 -9.05
C LEU A 60 8.31 20.61 -7.52
N PHE A 61 7.65 19.53 -7.11
CA PHE A 61 7.46 19.19 -5.70
C PHE A 61 8.19 17.90 -5.37
N PHE A 62 9.17 17.98 -4.48
CA PHE A 62 9.85 16.82 -3.92
C PHE A 62 9.32 16.53 -2.52
N LEU A 63 8.80 15.32 -2.34
CA LEU A 63 8.15 14.90 -1.12
C LEU A 63 9.03 13.95 -0.31
N GLY A 64 9.15 14.22 1.00
CA GLY A 64 9.78 13.30 1.96
C GLY A 64 11.29 13.12 1.76
N LEU A 65 12.02 14.17 1.40
CA LEU A 65 13.47 14.20 1.30
C LEU A 65 14.11 14.29 2.70
N ASP A 66 14.03 13.21 3.44
CA ASP A 66 14.75 13.04 4.71
C ASP A 66 16.21 12.64 4.41
N GLY A 67 17.12 12.74 5.39
CA GLY A 67 18.55 12.52 5.17
C GLY A 67 18.89 11.18 4.49
N GLU A 68 18.21 10.10 4.89
CA GLU A 68 18.36 8.78 4.26
C GLU A 68 17.69 8.69 2.88
N ALA A 69 16.53 9.34 2.70
CA ALA A 69 15.77 9.29 1.44
C ALA A 69 16.39 10.15 0.34
N ALA A 70 17.05 11.24 0.74
CA ALA A 70 17.81 12.10 -0.16
C ALA A 70 19.13 11.44 -0.59
N ALA A 71 19.66 10.49 0.17
CA ALA A 71 20.96 9.87 -0.07
C ALA A 71 21.03 9.19 -1.45
N THR A 72 21.89 9.69 -2.32
CA THR A 72 22.19 9.10 -3.61
C THR A 72 23.64 8.63 -3.63
N VAL A 73 23.84 7.36 -3.24
CA VAL A 73 25.15 6.72 -3.27
C VAL A 73 25.22 5.79 -4.47
N GLU A 74 26.10 6.08 -5.42
CA GLU A 74 26.38 5.20 -6.54
C GLU A 74 27.28 4.05 -6.09
N ARG A 75 26.81 2.81 -6.29
CA ARG A 75 27.52 1.58 -5.92
C ARG A 75 27.79 0.72 -7.16
N PRO A 76 28.77 1.08 -8.00
CA PRO A 76 29.02 0.38 -9.27
C PRO A 76 29.45 -1.08 -9.08
N LEU A 77 30.09 -1.41 -7.94
CA LEU A 77 30.57 -2.76 -7.61
C LEU A 77 29.80 -3.38 -6.43
N ALA A 78 28.47 -3.22 -6.40
CA ALA A 78 27.61 -3.73 -5.33
C ALA A 78 27.60 -5.27 -5.18
N PHE A 79 28.08 -6.01 -6.19
CA PHE A 79 28.24 -7.46 -6.12
C PHE A 79 29.43 -7.89 -5.25
N LEU A 80 30.34 -6.98 -4.93
CA LEU A 80 31.48 -7.27 -4.08
C LEU A 80 31.05 -7.42 -2.62
N PRO A 81 31.57 -8.42 -1.89
CA PRO A 81 31.22 -8.64 -0.49
C PRO A 81 31.50 -7.42 0.42
N ALA A 82 30.67 -7.30 1.46
CA ALA A 82 30.67 -6.21 2.47
C ALA A 82 32.02 -5.98 3.18
N HIS A 83 32.94 -6.95 3.18
CA HIS A 83 34.25 -6.85 3.81
C HIS A 83 35.30 -6.12 2.94
N ILE A 84 35.06 -5.95 1.65
CA ILE A 84 35.98 -5.23 0.76
C ILE A 84 35.83 -3.72 1.01
N HIS A 85 36.92 -3.01 1.29
CA HIS A 85 36.89 -1.57 1.56
C HIS A 85 36.15 -0.76 0.49
N GLU A 86 35.40 0.25 0.92
CA GLU A 86 34.57 1.13 0.07
C GLU A 86 35.37 1.80 -1.05
N ALA A 87 36.62 2.19 -0.77
CA ALA A 87 37.53 2.76 -1.77
C ALA A 87 37.79 1.84 -2.98
N LEU A 88 37.80 0.51 -2.74
CA LEU A 88 37.95 -0.48 -3.81
C LEU A 88 36.63 -0.73 -4.54
N ARG A 89 35.49 -0.52 -3.87
CA ARG A 89 34.16 -0.61 -4.49
C ARG A 89 33.79 0.61 -5.34
N ARG A 90 34.58 1.68 -5.27
CA ARG A 90 34.35 2.94 -5.99
C ARG A 90 32.97 3.51 -5.70
N GLU A 91 32.54 3.45 -4.44
CA GLU A 91 31.29 4.08 -4.01
C GLU A 91 31.46 5.60 -4.08
N VAL A 92 30.52 6.28 -4.74
CA VAL A 92 30.54 7.74 -4.89
C VAL A 92 29.24 8.29 -4.33
N ASP A 93 29.35 9.14 -3.32
CA ASP A 93 28.21 9.87 -2.79
C ASP A 93 27.94 11.11 -3.68
N THR A 94 26.83 11.07 -4.41
CA THR A 94 26.38 12.17 -5.27
C THR A 94 25.25 12.98 -4.63
N THR A 95 24.90 12.72 -3.36
CA THR A 95 23.73 13.31 -2.67
C THR A 95 23.69 14.83 -2.78
N LYS A 96 24.80 15.49 -2.45
CA LYS A 96 24.89 16.97 -2.50
C LYS A 96 24.71 17.50 -3.91
N ALA A 97 25.32 16.85 -4.91
CA ALA A 97 25.19 17.26 -6.30
C ALA A 97 23.76 17.10 -6.81
N THR A 98 23.09 16.00 -6.43
CA THR A 98 21.69 15.74 -6.79
C THR A 98 20.74 16.74 -6.14
N LEU A 99 20.95 17.07 -4.85
CA LEU A 99 20.15 18.08 -4.15
C LEU A 99 20.34 19.48 -4.77
N LEU A 100 21.57 19.87 -5.07
CA LEU A 100 21.85 21.11 -5.80
C LEU A 100 21.16 21.12 -7.17
N CYS A 101 21.23 20.02 -7.91
CA CYS A 101 20.56 19.88 -9.21
C CYS A 101 19.05 20.11 -9.08
N ALA A 102 18.41 19.50 -8.07
CA ALA A 102 17.00 19.71 -7.78
C ALA A 102 16.67 21.18 -7.45
N CYS A 103 17.54 21.88 -6.71
CA CYS A 103 17.35 23.30 -6.38
C CYS A 103 17.54 24.25 -7.59
N MET A 104 18.28 23.84 -8.63
CA MET A 104 18.60 24.66 -9.79
C MET A 104 17.51 24.66 -10.88
N GLY A 105 16.36 24.02 -10.65
CA GLY A 105 15.26 24.03 -11.62
C GLY A 105 14.73 25.44 -11.92
N ASP A 106 14.40 25.71 -13.19
CA ASP A 106 13.93 27.03 -13.65
C ASP A 106 12.56 27.45 -13.08
N GLY A 107 11.78 26.50 -12.56
CA GLY A 107 10.43 26.71 -12.02
C GLY A 107 10.39 26.88 -10.49
N SER A 108 9.18 26.89 -9.93
CA SER A 108 9.00 26.88 -8.47
C SER A 108 9.32 25.49 -7.93
N VAL A 109 10.49 25.33 -7.30
CA VAL A 109 10.89 24.09 -6.66
C VAL A 109 10.54 24.14 -5.17
N THR A 110 9.80 23.13 -4.70
CA THR A 110 9.53 22.94 -3.27
C THR A 110 10.08 21.59 -2.83
N LEU A 111 10.99 21.63 -1.85
CA LEU A 111 11.58 20.44 -1.23
C LEU A 111 10.97 20.30 0.16
N SER A 112 10.41 19.14 0.47
CA SER A 112 9.82 18.87 1.79
C SER A 112 10.48 17.67 2.44
N CYS A 113 10.64 17.74 3.77
CA CYS A 113 11.13 16.66 4.61
C CYS A 113 10.20 16.46 5.80
N HIS A 114 10.16 15.24 6.33
CA HIS A 114 9.43 14.87 7.53
C HIS A 114 10.37 14.94 8.74
N SER A 115 9.92 15.56 9.83
CA SER A 115 10.64 15.52 11.11
C SER A 115 10.45 14.20 11.87
N MET A 116 9.42 13.42 11.50
CA MET A 116 9.04 12.18 12.16
C MET A 116 8.38 11.21 11.19
N ARG A 117 8.77 9.94 11.26
CA ARG A 117 8.08 8.78 10.68
C ARG A 117 7.57 7.87 11.80
N TYR A 118 6.85 6.82 11.43
CA TYR A 118 6.36 5.80 12.37
C TYR A 118 7.49 5.19 13.22
N GLU A 119 8.68 5.05 12.64
CA GLU A 119 9.86 4.43 13.28
C GLU A 119 10.62 5.40 14.20
N GLY A 120 10.33 6.71 14.14
CA GLY A 120 10.97 7.70 15.00
C GLY A 120 11.27 9.03 14.33
N HIS A 121 12.14 9.80 14.96
CA HIS A 121 12.61 11.09 14.47
C HIS A 121 13.57 10.94 13.30
N LEU A 122 13.50 11.89 12.38
CA LEU A 122 14.37 11.93 11.22
C LEU A 122 15.10 13.24 11.13
N LEU A 123 16.27 13.15 10.53
CA LEU A 123 17.11 14.30 10.24
C LEU A 123 16.85 14.76 8.81
N PRO A 124 16.72 16.07 8.58
CA PRO A 124 16.76 16.61 7.23
C PRO A 124 18.16 16.42 6.62
N PRO A 125 18.29 16.52 5.28
CA PRO A 125 19.58 16.41 4.61
C PRO A 125 20.57 17.45 5.14
N SER A 126 21.82 17.02 5.36
CA SER A 126 22.88 17.85 5.98
C SER A 126 23.13 19.16 5.25
N MET A 127 23.02 19.16 3.91
CA MET A 127 23.17 20.36 3.09
C MET A 127 22.27 21.51 3.55
N PHE A 128 21.00 21.24 3.82
CA PHE A 128 20.06 22.29 4.24
C PHE A 128 20.28 22.75 5.69
N LEU A 129 20.86 21.88 6.53
CA LEU A 129 21.29 22.24 7.89
C LEU A 129 22.52 23.16 7.86
N GLU A 130 23.47 22.89 6.97
CA GLU A 130 24.68 23.70 6.79
C GLU A 130 24.37 25.10 6.24
N GLU A 131 23.37 25.21 5.37
CA GLU A 131 22.96 26.45 4.71
C GLU A 131 21.88 27.24 5.48
N ASP A 132 21.44 26.75 6.65
CA ASP A 132 20.34 27.30 7.46
C ASP A 132 19.07 27.60 6.63
N ALA A 133 18.80 26.72 5.65
CA ALA A 133 17.72 26.87 4.66
C ALA A 133 16.42 26.16 5.08
N LEU A 134 16.36 25.63 6.30
CA LEU A 134 15.20 24.89 6.79
C LEU A 134 14.10 25.83 7.29
N LEU A 135 12.95 25.74 6.64
CA LEU A 135 11.75 26.45 7.08
C LEU A 135 10.80 25.48 7.77
N HIS A 136 10.57 25.68 9.06
CA HIS A 136 9.49 25.00 9.77
C HIS A 136 8.14 25.55 9.31
N HIS A 137 7.19 24.64 9.07
CA HIS A 137 5.87 24.99 8.56
C HIS A 137 5.20 26.13 9.35
N SER A 138 5.28 26.15 10.69
CA SER A 138 4.69 27.21 11.52
C SER A 138 5.29 28.61 11.35
N HIS A 139 6.49 28.71 10.75
CA HIS A 139 7.24 29.95 10.58
C HIS A 139 7.42 30.32 9.10
N SER A 140 6.75 29.60 8.18
CA SER A 140 6.91 29.89 6.76
C SER A 140 6.26 31.25 6.42
N PRO A 141 6.95 32.12 5.66
CA PRO A 141 6.39 33.40 5.22
C PRO A 141 5.22 33.21 4.24
N ASN A 142 5.14 32.04 3.59
CA ASN A 142 4.12 31.71 2.58
C ASN A 142 2.96 30.90 3.16
N LEU A 143 2.73 30.95 4.48
CA LEU A 143 1.64 30.21 5.13
C LEU A 143 0.26 30.56 4.54
N CYS A 144 0.10 31.81 4.09
CA CYS A 144 -1.12 32.28 3.44
C CYS A 144 -1.34 31.71 2.04
N GLU A 145 -0.32 31.13 1.41
CA GLU A 145 -0.36 30.52 0.08
C GLU A 145 -0.34 28.99 0.16
N ASP A 146 -0.41 28.41 1.35
CA ASP A 146 -0.38 26.96 1.52
C ASP A 146 -1.68 26.33 0.96
N PRO A 147 -1.59 25.54 -0.12
CA PRO A 147 -2.76 24.89 -0.72
C PRO A 147 -3.47 23.94 0.26
N TYR A 148 -2.75 23.39 1.25
CA TYR A 148 -3.36 22.55 2.28
C TYR A 148 -4.24 23.38 3.22
N LEU A 149 -3.80 24.57 3.63
CA LEU A 149 -4.62 25.47 4.44
C LEU A 149 -5.81 26.00 3.65
N GLU A 150 -5.64 26.31 2.36
CA GLU A 150 -6.75 26.66 1.48
C GLU A 150 -7.75 25.51 1.32
N GLU A 151 -7.29 24.27 1.13
CA GLU A 151 -8.14 23.08 1.08
C GLU A 151 -8.89 22.87 2.42
N LEU A 152 -8.20 23.06 3.54
CA LEU A 152 -8.78 22.91 4.87
C LEU A 152 -9.80 24.03 5.17
N GLN A 153 -9.57 25.24 4.67
CA GLN A 153 -10.54 26.33 4.67
C GLN A 153 -11.75 26.01 3.78
N LEU A 154 -11.55 25.44 2.59
CA LEU A 154 -12.62 24.98 1.69
C LEU A 154 -13.53 23.96 2.39
N TYR A 155 -12.95 22.98 3.10
CA TYR A 155 -13.72 22.02 3.89
C TYR A 155 -14.47 22.64 5.08
N LYS A 156 -13.86 23.63 5.76
CA LYS A 156 -14.48 24.31 6.90
C LYS A 156 -15.61 25.25 6.50
N GLU A 157 -15.41 26.04 5.45
CA GLU A 157 -16.32 27.11 5.04
C GLU A 157 -17.39 26.64 4.04
N ARG A 158 -17.32 25.38 3.55
CA ARG A 158 -18.21 24.81 2.53
C ARG A 158 -18.36 25.72 1.29
N ARG A 159 -17.34 26.53 1.00
CA ARG A 159 -17.33 27.40 -0.17
C ARG A 159 -17.02 26.57 -1.40
N GLU A 160 -17.61 26.96 -2.53
CA GLU A 160 -17.14 26.53 -3.85
C GLU A 160 -15.74 27.12 -4.03
N GLY A 161 -14.71 26.33 -3.69
CA GLY A 161 -13.34 26.73 -3.96
C GLY A 161 -13.09 26.87 -5.45
N THR A 162 -12.07 27.63 -5.80
CA THR A 162 -11.53 27.80 -7.16
C THR A 162 -10.96 26.49 -7.74
N ALA A 163 -10.72 25.48 -6.91
CA ALA A 163 -10.22 24.18 -7.33
C ALA A 163 -11.31 23.36 -8.06
N ALA A 164 -11.18 23.24 -9.37
CA ALA A 164 -12.04 22.38 -10.19
C ALA A 164 -11.64 20.90 -10.05
N VAL A 165 -12.60 20.05 -9.71
CA VAL A 165 -12.40 18.60 -9.59
C VAL A 165 -12.00 18.00 -10.95
N LEU A 166 -10.91 17.24 -11.00
CA LEU A 166 -10.50 16.55 -12.23
C LEU A 166 -11.56 15.51 -12.66
N PRO A 167 -11.78 15.27 -13.96
CA PRO A 167 -12.74 14.28 -14.44
C PRO A 167 -12.53 12.87 -13.87
N SER A 168 -11.26 12.48 -13.68
CA SER A 168 -10.86 11.20 -13.07
C SER A 168 -11.25 11.12 -11.59
N GLN A 169 -10.97 12.16 -10.81
CA GLN A 169 -11.37 12.28 -9.40
C GLN A 169 -12.88 12.24 -9.27
N ARG A 170 -13.61 12.97 -10.12
CA ARG A 170 -15.08 12.94 -10.15
C ARG A 170 -15.62 11.54 -10.41
N ARG A 171 -15.07 10.83 -11.41
CA ARG A 171 -15.44 9.45 -11.72
C ARG A 171 -15.16 8.51 -10.55
N PHE A 172 -13.99 8.63 -9.94
CA PHE A 172 -13.60 7.86 -8.76
C PHE A 172 -14.56 8.09 -7.60
N PHE A 173 -14.86 9.34 -7.24
CA PHE A 173 -15.79 9.66 -6.16
C PHE A 173 -17.20 9.16 -6.41
N LEU A 174 -17.70 9.26 -7.66
CA LEU A 174 -19.00 8.70 -8.03
C LEU A 174 -19.03 7.18 -7.88
N GLN A 175 -17.94 6.49 -8.19
CA GLN A 175 -17.82 5.05 -8.03
C GLN A 175 -17.68 4.66 -6.55
N ALA A 176 -16.84 5.36 -5.78
CA ALA A 176 -16.68 5.18 -4.35
C ALA A 176 -18.00 5.38 -3.60
N ARG A 177 -18.81 6.37 -3.98
CA ARG A 177 -20.16 6.59 -3.44
C ARG A 177 -21.09 5.40 -3.64
N ARG A 178 -20.88 4.60 -4.69
CA ARG A 178 -21.65 3.38 -4.96
C ARG A 178 -21.10 2.16 -4.22
N THR A 179 -19.83 2.17 -3.85
CA THR A 179 -19.12 1.02 -3.25
C THR A 179 -18.69 1.29 -1.80
N SER A 180 -17.51 1.86 -1.60
CA SER A 180 -16.84 1.99 -0.29
C SER A 180 -17.46 3.05 0.62
N LEU A 181 -17.92 4.16 0.04
CA LEU A 181 -18.58 5.25 0.75
C LEU A 181 -20.10 5.07 0.82
N ARG A 182 -20.61 3.93 0.34
CA ARG A 182 -22.03 3.61 0.48
C ARG A 182 -22.32 3.38 1.96
N LEU A 183 -23.26 4.17 2.51
CA LEU A 183 -23.79 3.95 3.85
C LEU A 183 -24.19 2.48 4.01
N ARG A 184 -23.58 1.80 4.99
CA ARG A 184 -23.95 0.43 5.35
C ARG A 184 -25.39 0.47 5.85
N LYS A 185 -26.28 -0.23 5.16
CA LYS A 185 -27.72 -0.27 5.49
C LYS A 185 -28.02 -1.06 6.77
N ASP A 186 -27.07 -1.90 7.18
CA ASP A 186 -27.29 -2.99 8.13
C ASP A 186 -26.56 -2.71 9.45
N ASP A 187 -26.71 -1.50 10.00
CA ASP A 187 -26.25 -1.20 11.35
C ASP A 187 -27.30 -1.63 12.39
N TYR A 188 -27.26 -2.91 12.73
CA TYR A 188 -28.17 -3.49 13.72
C TYR A 188 -27.83 -3.11 15.17
N THR A 189 -26.77 -2.32 15.40
CA THR A 189 -26.49 -1.74 16.72
C THR A 189 -27.41 -0.54 16.99
N ARG A 190 -27.87 0.14 15.94
CA ARG A 190 -28.75 1.32 16.02
C ARG A 190 -30.18 1.06 15.59
N HIS A 191 -30.38 0.04 14.75
CA HIS A 191 -31.69 -0.31 14.21
C HIS A 191 -32.05 -1.76 14.53
N PRO A 192 -33.33 -2.06 14.87
CA PRO A 192 -33.74 -3.42 15.15
C PRO A 192 -33.61 -4.32 13.92
N ILE A 193 -33.27 -5.60 14.14
CA ILE A 193 -33.13 -6.59 13.08
C ILE A 193 -34.48 -6.82 12.38
N PRO A 194 -34.53 -6.82 11.04
CA PRO A 194 -35.73 -7.16 10.28
C PRO A 194 -36.31 -8.51 10.69
N LYS A 195 -37.63 -8.58 10.88
CA LYS A 195 -38.33 -9.83 11.26
C LYS A 195 -38.09 -11.00 10.27
N LYS A 196 -37.81 -10.69 9.00
CA LYS A 196 -37.47 -11.67 7.96
C LYS A 196 -36.14 -12.40 8.20
N LEU A 197 -35.18 -11.73 8.83
CA LEU A 197 -33.92 -12.35 9.22
C LEU A 197 -34.12 -13.22 10.46
N VAL A 198 -34.92 -12.75 11.43
CA VAL A 198 -35.25 -13.53 12.64
C VAL A 198 -35.93 -14.86 12.31
N SER A 199 -36.73 -14.94 11.23
CA SER A 199 -37.28 -16.23 10.78
C SER A 199 -36.23 -17.25 10.35
N GLN A 200 -35.03 -16.83 9.94
CA GLN A 200 -33.93 -17.74 9.57
C GLN A 200 -33.31 -18.45 10.77
N LEU A 201 -33.52 -17.93 12.00
CA LEU A 201 -33.09 -18.60 13.23
C LEU A 201 -34.02 -19.74 13.64
N LYS A 202 -35.24 -19.80 13.08
CA LYS A 202 -36.23 -20.82 13.40
C LYS A 202 -36.03 -22.02 12.47
N GLU A 203 -35.98 -23.21 13.05
CA GLU A 203 -35.93 -24.47 12.31
C GLU A 203 -37.33 -25.09 12.31
N GLU A 204 -37.73 -25.68 11.18
CA GLU A 204 -38.99 -26.43 11.10
C GLU A 204 -38.81 -27.81 11.71
N ARG A 205 -39.41 -28.03 12.88
CA ARG A 205 -39.55 -29.35 13.49
C ARG A 205 -41.02 -29.67 13.65
N SER A 206 -41.46 -30.81 13.13
CA SER A 206 -42.84 -31.32 13.27
C SER A 206 -43.92 -30.32 12.80
N GLY A 207 -43.66 -29.61 11.69
CA GLY A 207 -44.60 -28.64 11.11
C GLY A 207 -44.74 -27.33 11.89
N ARG A 208 -43.85 -27.05 12.85
CA ARG A 208 -43.80 -25.77 13.59
C ARG A 208 -42.40 -25.18 13.53
N ALA A 209 -42.31 -23.90 13.20
CA ALA A 209 -41.06 -23.16 13.23
C ALA A 209 -40.66 -22.86 14.68
N MET A 210 -39.68 -23.60 15.21
CA MET A 210 -39.20 -23.49 16.59
C MET A 210 -37.76 -22.99 16.63
N LEU A 211 -37.44 -22.21 17.66
CA LEU A 211 -36.07 -21.75 17.91
C LEU A 211 -35.37 -22.80 18.77
N GLU A 212 -34.30 -23.40 18.27
CA GLU A 212 -33.49 -24.32 19.06
C GLU A 212 -32.62 -23.55 20.03
N LEU A 213 -32.97 -23.59 21.32
CA LEU A 213 -32.20 -22.99 22.40
C LEU A 213 -31.32 -24.04 23.07
N SER A 214 -30.02 -23.75 23.13
CA SER A 214 -29.07 -24.46 24.00
C SER A 214 -28.64 -23.50 25.13
N PRO A 215 -28.18 -24.02 26.27
CA PRO A 215 -27.62 -23.19 27.34
C PRO A 215 -26.50 -22.27 26.82
N THR A 216 -25.64 -22.80 25.95
CA THR A 216 -24.55 -22.05 25.30
C THR A 216 -25.05 -20.91 24.39
N LYS A 217 -26.18 -21.08 23.71
CA LYS A 217 -26.82 -20.03 22.88
C LYS A 217 -27.30 -18.87 23.75
N ILE A 218 -27.90 -19.19 24.89
CA ILE A 218 -28.43 -18.19 25.85
C ILE A 218 -27.25 -17.45 26.50
N ASP A 219 -26.24 -18.19 26.97
CA ASP A 219 -25.04 -17.59 27.57
C ASP A 219 -24.30 -16.66 26.58
N LEU A 220 -24.21 -17.05 25.30
CA LEU A 220 -23.60 -16.22 24.28
C LEU A 220 -24.42 -14.95 24.00
N PHE A 221 -25.75 -15.06 24.00
CA PHE A 221 -26.64 -13.92 23.83
C PHE A 221 -26.52 -12.93 25.00
N ASP A 222 -26.51 -13.43 26.23
CA ASP A 222 -26.38 -12.59 27.44
C ASP A 222 -25.02 -11.89 27.53
N ARG A 223 -23.94 -12.56 27.12
CA ARG A 223 -22.61 -11.97 27.10
C ARG A 223 -22.44 -10.95 25.97
N CYS A 224 -22.87 -11.30 24.75
CA CYS A 224 -22.75 -10.43 23.59
C CYS A 224 -23.80 -10.78 22.52
N PRO A 225 -24.91 -10.01 22.46
CA PRO A 225 -25.96 -10.22 21.46
C PRO A 225 -25.45 -10.16 20.01
N TYR A 226 -24.41 -9.36 19.75
CA TYR A 226 -23.81 -9.25 18.42
C TYR A 226 -23.01 -10.50 18.02
N ALA A 227 -22.29 -11.12 18.97
CA ALA A 227 -21.58 -12.38 18.73
C ALA A 227 -22.57 -13.52 18.45
N PHE A 228 -23.69 -13.56 19.18
CA PHE A 228 -24.81 -14.46 18.89
C PHE A 228 -25.35 -14.27 17.46
N LEU A 229 -25.58 -13.01 17.07
CA LEU A 229 -26.03 -12.63 15.73
C LEU A 229 -25.05 -13.13 14.66
N ALA A 230 -23.74 -12.85 14.82
CA ALA A 230 -22.72 -13.24 13.86
C ALA A 230 -22.62 -14.76 13.70
N HIS A 231 -22.66 -15.50 14.81
CA HIS A 231 -22.47 -16.94 14.80
C HIS A 231 -23.73 -17.69 14.34
N TYR A 232 -24.92 -17.33 14.82
CA TYR A 232 -26.15 -18.09 14.57
C TYR A 232 -27.02 -17.54 13.43
N LEU A 233 -27.07 -16.22 13.20
CA LEU A 233 -27.82 -15.65 12.08
C LEU A 233 -26.97 -15.60 10.81
N TYR A 234 -25.77 -15.03 10.89
CA TYR A 234 -24.87 -14.91 9.72
C TYR A 234 -24.03 -16.15 9.46
N LYS A 235 -24.06 -17.13 10.37
CA LYS A 235 -23.29 -18.38 10.25
C LYS A 235 -21.79 -18.13 10.05
N VAL A 236 -21.27 -17.06 10.67
CA VAL A 236 -19.84 -16.77 10.65
C VAL A 236 -19.17 -17.76 11.58
N THR A 237 -18.43 -18.69 10.98
CA THR A 237 -17.55 -19.62 11.66
C THR A 237 -16.13 -19.13 11.56
N LYS A 238 -15.35 -19.28 12.65
CA LYS A 238 -13.90 -19.23 12.53
C LYS A 238 -13.46 -20.50 11.84
N GLU A 239 -12.91 -20.37 10.65
CA GLU A 239 -12.09 -21.44 10.08
C GLU A 239 -10.72 -21.36 10.77
N GLU A 240 -10.45 -22.32 11.63
CA GLU A 240 -9.10 -22.53 12.16
C GLU A 240 -8.32 -23.25 11.06
N TYR A 241 -7.55 -22.48 10.30
CA TYR A 241 -6.55 -23.03 9.39
C TYR A 241 -5.37 -23.48 10.24
N ASP A 242 -5.49 -24.65 10.84
CA ASP A 242 -4.31 -25.36 11.31
C ASP A 242 -3.53 -25.80 10.07
N VAL A 243 -2.34 -25.24 9.91
CA VAL A 243 -1.37 -25.75 8.96
C VAL A 243 -0.93 -27.10 9.53
N GLU A 244 -1.58 -28.18 9.10
CA GLU A 244 -1.12 -29.54 9.36
C GLU A 244 0.35 -29.60 8.91
N ARG A 245 1.27 -29.68 9.87
CA ARG A 245 2.67 -29.94 9.60
C ARG A 245 2.75 -31.38 9.12
N VAL A 246 2.61 -31.57 7.83
CA VAL A 246 2.87 -32.86 7.19
C VAL A 246 4.36 -33.13 7.32
N ASP A 247 4.74 -33.96 8.29
CA ASP A 247 6.11 -34.42 8.43
C ASP A 247 6.42 -35.42 7.30
N HIS A 248 7.06 -34.91 6.25
CA HIS A 248 7.45 -35.71 5.09
C HIS A 248 8.40 -36.87 5.48
N LEU A 249 9.15 -36.74 6.59
CA LEU A 249 9.99 -37.82 7.11
C LEU A 249 9.13 -38.96 7.66
N MET A 250 8.07 -38.63 8.41
CA MET A 250 7.13 -39.62 8.94
C MET A 250 6.41 -40.36 7.82
N ILE A 251 5.99 -39.66 6.76
CA ILE A 251 5.39 -40.28 5.56
C ILE A 251 6.39 -41.22 4.87
N GLY A 252 7.65 -40.79 4.70
CA GLY A 252 8.70 -41.61 4.11
C GLY A 252 8.96 -42.90 4.91
N ASN A 253 9.04 -42.81 6.23
CA ASN A 253 9.22 -43.96 7.11
C ASN A 253 8.01 -44.91 7.06
N LEU A 254 6.80 -44.36 6.98
CA LEU A 254 5.58 -45.16 6.90
C LEU A 254 5.49 -45.90 5.56
N LEU A 255 5.90 -45.26 4.46
CA LEU A 255 6.02 -45.94 3.15
C LEU A 255 7.05 -47.07 3.21
N HIS A 256 8.22 -46.85 3.79
CA HIS A 256 9.23 -47.90 3.95
C HIS A 256 8.74 -49.09 4.78
N LEU A 257 8.00 -48.83 5.86
CA LEU A 257 7.42 -49.87 6.73
C LEU A 257 6.31 -50.70 6.06
N VAL A 258 5.59 -50.12 5.09
CA VAL A 258 4.47 -50.80 4.41
C VAL A 258 4.95 -51.61 3.21
N TYR A 259 6.07 -51.22 2.59
CA TYR A 259 6.63 -51.89 1.42
C TYR A 259 7.71 -52.95 1.75
N GLN A 260 8.16 -53.04 3.00
CA GLN A 260 8.96 -54.17 3.53
C GLN A 260 8.08 -55.20 4.21
#